data_AF-A0A534BB28-F1
#
_entry.id   AF-A0A534BB28-F1
#
_cell.length_a   1.000
_cell.length_b   1.000
_cell.length_c   1.000
_cell.angle_alpha   90.00
_cell.angle_beta   90.00
_cell.angle_gamma   90.00
#
_symmetry.space_group_name_H-M   'P 1'
#
loop_
_entity.id
_entity.type
_entity.pdbx_description
1 polymer ?
#
loop_
_entity_poly.entity_id
_entity_poly.type
_entity_poly.pdbx_seq_one_letter_code
_entity_poly.pdbx_strand_id
1 'polypeptide(L)'
;MDSLAVKWVESGEVLRFTYRVLDPNKASALNDKKNEPVLIAPEAGVKLVVPSMENVGQLRQSAPPEEGKAYWIVFSNKGRLVKRGAHVNVVIGAFHANGLVVD
;
A
#
# COMPACT_ATOMS: atom_id res chain seq x y z
N MET A 1 13.47 -1.21 -3.85
CA MET A 1 12.86 -0.46 -2.74
C MET A 1 13.40 -1.05 -1.46
N ASP A 2 13.52 -0.22 -0.44
CA ASP A 2 13.82 -0.62 0.94
C ASP A 2 12.76 -0.05 1.89
N SER A 3 12.90 -0.38 3.19
CA SER A 3 12.06 0.16 4.27
C SER A 3 10.55 -0.08 4.06
N LEU A 4 10.17 -1.27 3.60
CA LEU A 4 8.77 -1.65 3.43
C LEU A 4 8.11 -1.83 4.80
N ALA A 5 7.02 -1.12 5.05
CA ALA A 5 6.27 -1.23 6.29
C ALA A 5 4.77 -1.09 6.05
N VAL A 6 3.96 -1.79 6.85
CA VAL A 6 2.51 -1.61 6.90
C VAL A 6 2.13 -1.19 8.31
N LYS A 7 1.45 -0.04 8.43
CA LYS A 7 1.01 0.51 9.71
C LYS A 7 -0.50 0.54 9.84
N TRP A 8 -0.97 0.15 11.01
CA TRP A 8 -2.35 0.27 11.46
C TRP A 8 -2.61 1.70 11.94
N VAL A 9 -3.38 2.45 11.17
CA VAL A 9 -3.59 3.91 11.37
C VAL A 9 -5.08 4.25 11.42
N GLU A 10 -5.43 5.46 11.84
CA GLU A 10 -6.82 5.92 12.02
C GLU A 10 -7.68 4.95 12.83
N SER A 11 -7.17 4.52 13.99
CA SER A 11 -7.85 3.52 14.83
C SER A 11 -8.20 2.22 14.09
N GLY A 12 -7.44 1.91 13.04
CA GLY A 12 -7.55 0.67 12.26
C GLY A 12 -8.49 0.73 11.09
N GLU A 13 -9.14 1.86 10.86
CA GLU A 13 -10.01 2.03 9.69
C GLU A 13 -9.22 1.96 8.38
N VAL A 14 -7.91 2.23 8.44
CA VAL A 14 -7.02 2.13 7.29
C VAL A 14 -5.66 1.51 7.64
N LEU A 15 -5.03 0.89 6.64
CA LEU A 15 -3.64 0.44 6.70
C LEU A 15 -2.80 1.30 5.76
N ARG A 16 -1.66 1.80 6.25
CA ARG A 16 -0.72 2.59 5.46
C ARG A 16 0.50 1.74 5.11
N PHE A 17 0.67 1.43 3.83
CA PHE A 17 1.91 0.87 3.29
C PHE A 17 2.88 2.00 2.96
N THR A 18 4.12 1.91 3.44
CA THR A 18 5.19 2.87 3.14
C THR A 18 6.37 2.16 2.51
N TYR A 19 7.03 2.82 1.57
CA TYR A 19 8.22 2.31 0.91
C TYR A 19 9.14 3.46 0.51
N ARG A 20 10.44 3.15 0.37
CA ARG A 20 11.43 4.09 -0.17
C ARG A 20 11.95 3.62 -1.52
N VAL A 21 12.03 4.56 -2.46
CA VAL A 21 12.47 4.30 -3.84
C VAL A 21 13.99 4.19 -3.85
N LEU A 22 14.50 3.05 -4.33
CA LEU A 22 15.93 2.84 -4.60
C LEU A 22 16.28 2.96 -6.08
N ASP A 23 15.30 2.73 -6.95
CA ASP A 23 15.47 2.75 -8.40
C ASP A 23 14.18 3.34 -8.99
N PRO A 24 14.21 4.60 -9.44
CA PRO A 24 13.09 5.27 -10.08
C PRO A 24 12.47 4.50 -11.25
N ASN A 25 13.29 3.85 -12.08
CA ASN A 25 12.79 3.13 -13.26
C ASN A 25 11.96 1.92 -12.84
N LYS A 26 12.43 1.16 -11.83
CA LYS A 26 11.67 0.04 -11.26
C LYS A 26 10.44 0.50 -10.49
N ALA A 27 10.54 1.64 -9.80
CA ALA A 27 9.43 2.20 -9.02
C ALA A 27 8.33 2.81 -9.90
N SER A 28 8.64 3.19 -11.14
CA SER A 28 7.67 3.84 -12.02
C SER A 28 6.45 2.96 -12.31
N ALA A 29 6.62 1.63 -12.28
CA ALA A 29 5.52 0.68 -12.42
C ALA A 29 4.50 0.73 -11.26
N LEU A 30 4.90 1.18 -10.07
CA LEU A 30 3.99 1.34 -8.92
C LEU A 30 3.09 2.58 -9.04
N ASN A 31 3.53 3.57 -9.81
CA ASN A 31 2.78 4.81 -10.04
C ASN A 31 1.93 4.73 -11.33
N ASP A 32 2.00 3.62 -12.08
CA ASP A 32 1.12 3.38 -13.21
C ASP A 32 -0.31 3.20 -12.71
N LYS A 33 -1.20 4.06 -13.22
CA LYS A 33 -2.62 4.11 -12.86
C LYS A 33 -3.36 2.81 -13.20
N LYS A 34 -2.82 1.98 -14.11
CA LYS A 34 -3.38 0.67 -14.47
C LYS A 34 -3.09 -0.40 -13.42
N ASN A 35 -2.04 -0.21 -12.62
CA ASN A 35 -1.64 -1.17 -11.58
C ASN A 35 -2.30 -0.80 -10.27
N GLU A 36 -3.57 -1.19 -10.11
CA GLU A 36 -4.32 -0.93 -8.88
C GLU A 36 -3.68 -1.67 -7.68
N PRO A 37 -3.26 -0.95 -6.64
CA PRO A 37 -2.71 -1.59 -5.45
C PRO A 37 -3.77 -2.38 -4.69
N VAL A 38 -3.40 -3.58 -4.24
CA VAL A 38 -4.20 -4.38 -3.29
C VAL A 38 -3.36 -4.87 -2.13
N LEU A 39 -3.99 -5.01 -0.97
CA LEU A 39 -3.41 -5.64 0.21
C LEU A 39 -4.22 -6.90 0.52
N ILE A 40 -3.55 -8.04 0.57
CA ILE A 40 -4.16 -9.35 0.82
C ILE A 40 -3.78 -9.77 2.24
N ALA A 41 -4.76 -10.12 3.06
CA ALA A 41 -4.57 -10.65 4.41
C ALA A 41 -5.11 -12.09 4.45
N PRO A 42 -4.26 -13.12 4.22
CA PRO A 42 -4.70 -14.50 4.10
C PRO A 42 -5.40 -15.02 5.34
N GLU A 43 -4.88 -14.71 6.53
CA GLU A 43 -5.45 -15.15 7.82
C GLU A 43 -6.86 -14.61 8.05
N ALA A 44 -7.14 -13.38 7.59
CA ALA A 44 -8.45 -12.75 7.68
C ALA A 44 -9.36 -13.07 6.48
N GLY A 45 -8.83 -13.70 5.42
CA GLY A 45 -9.58 -14.01 4.20
C GLY A 45 -10.05 -12.78 3.41
N VAL A 46 -9.37 -11.64 3.54
CA VAL A 46 -9.79 -10.37 2.92
C VAL A 46 -8.77 -9.80 1.94
N LYS A 47 -9.28 -9.07 0.95
CA LYS A 47 -8.53 -8.22 0.04
C LYS A 47 -8.96 -6.77 0.26
N LEU A 48 -8.04 -5.94 0.74
CA LEU A 48 -8.24 -4.52 0.93
C LEU A 48 -7.80 -3.75 -0.32
N VAL A 49 -8.54 -2.70 -0.65
CA VAL A 49 -8.29 -1.84 -1.82
C VAL A 49 -8.06 -0.40 -1.38
N VAL A 50 -7.46 0.39 -2.26
CA VAL A 50 -7.36 1.83 -2.07
C VAL A 50 -8.77 2.43 -2.09
N PRO A 51 -9.20 3.21 -1.07
CA PRO A 51 -10.52 3.82 -1.08
C PRO A 51 -10.62 4.87 -2.18
N SER A 52 -11.69 4.82 -2.98
CA SER A 52 -12.05 5.89 -3.91
C SER A 52 -12.83 6.97 -3.17
N MET A 53 -12.26 8.15 -2.93
CA MET A 53 -13.04 9.31 -2.52
C MET A 53 -13.68 9.92 -3.77
N GLU A 54 -15.01 9.89 -3.87
CA GLU A 54 -15.79 10.31 -5.05
C GLU A 54 -15.60 11.77 -5.49
N ASN A 55 -14.89 12.63 -4.74
CA ASN A 55 -14.76 14.06 -5.06
C ASN A 55 -13.37 14.68 -4.83
N VAL A 56 -12.34 13.86 -4.62
CA VAL A 56 -10.96 14.35 -4.54
C VAL A 56 -10.20 13.76 -5.72
N GLY A 57 -9.89 14.58 -6.72
CA GLY A 57 -8.98 14.19 -7.80
C GLY A 57 -7.72 13.54 -7.23
N GLN A 58 -7.09 12.64 -8.01
CA GLN A 58 -5.94 11.78 -7.63
C GLN A 58 -5.29 12.06 -6.27
N LEU A 59 -5.70 11.32 -5.24
CA LEU A 59 -4.98 11.18 -3.96
C LEU A 59 -3.70 10.33 -4.13
N ARG A 60 -2.89 10.65 -5.13
CA ARG A 60 -1.57 10.07 -5.35
C ARG A 60 -0.62 11.16 -5.83
N GLN A 61 0.62 11.09 -5.38
CA GLN A 61 1.70 11.85 -6.00
C GLN A 61 1.89 11.29 -7.41
N SER A 62 1.38 11.99 -8.43
CA SER A 62 1.55 11.64 -9.83
C SER A 62 2.93 12.06 -10.38
N ALA A 63 3.83 12.51 -9.49
CA ALA A 63 5.20 12.80 -9.84
C ALA A 63 5.96 11.48 -10.10
N PRO A 64 6.95 11.49 -11.03
CA PRO A 64 7.86 10.37 -11.18
C PRO A 64 8.46 10.00 -9.82
N PRO A 65 8.63 8.70 -9.52
CA PRO A 65 9.29 8.29 -8.30
C PRO A 65 10.73 8.82 -8.29
N GLU A 66 11.13 9.44 -7.18
CA GLU A 66 12.47 10.00 -7.02
C GLU A 66 13.29 9.10 -6.11
N GLU A 67 14.54 8.86 -6.50
CA GLU A 67 15.46 8.05 -5.73
C GLU A 67 15.64 8.63 -4.31
N GLY A 68 15.63 7.75 -3.32
CA GLY A 68 15.80 8.10 -1.92
C GLY A 68 14.56 8.71 -1.26
N LYS A 69 13.47 9.00 -1.99
CA LYS A 69 12.22 9.51 -1.40
C LYS A 69 11.32 8.40 -0.88
N ALA A 70 10.57 8.72 0.18
CA ALA A 70 9.57 7.86 0.77
C ALA A 70 8.19 8.17 0.20
N TYR A 71 7.43 7.12 -0.08
CA TYR A 71 6.07 7.16 -0.62
C TYR A 71 5.15 6.28 0.23
N TRP A 72 3.85 6.45 0.05
CA TRP A 72 2.85 5.71 0.80
C TRP A 72 1.58 5.43 0.00
N ILE A 73 0.90 4.34 0.36
CA ILE A 73 -0.41 3.93 -0.16
C ILE A 73 -1.30 3.60 1.05
N VAL A 74 -2.57 3.97 0.96
CA VAL A 74 -3.58 3.68 1.99
C VAL A 74 -4.58 2.66 1.48
N PHE A 75 -4.86 1.65 2.29
CA PHE A 75 -5.88 0.62 2.05
C PHE A 75 -7.01 0.76 3.08
N SER A 76 -8.26 0.68 2.62
CA SER A 76 -9.42 0.69 3.51
C SER A 76 -9.53 -0.63 4.26
N ASN A 77 -9.57 -0.57 5.59
CA ASN A 77 -9.73 -1.71 6.50
C ASN A 77 -11.06 -1.57 7.26
N LYS A 78 -12.14 -1.32 6.52
CA LYS A 78 -13.48 -1.17 7.07
C LYS A 78 -13.85 -2.38 7.94
N GLY A 79 -14.35 -2.12 9.15
CA GLY A 79 -14.66 -3.18 10.13
C GLY A 79 -13.43 -3.73 10.85
N ARG A 80 -12.22 -3.17 10.59
CA ARG A 80 -10.96 -3.48 11.26
C ARG A 80 -10.63 -4.97 11.18
N LEU A 81 -10.85 -5.58 10.03
CA LEU A 81 -10.72 -7.03 9.83
C LEU A 81 -9.25 -7.46 9.91
N VAL A 82 -8.33 -6.62 9.45
CA VAL A 82 -6.89 -6.81 9.65
C VAL A 82 -6.45 -6.11 10.93
N LYS A 83 -5.75 -6.84 11.80
CA LYS A 83 -5.26 -6.36 13.10
C LYS A 83 -3.74 -6.16 13.08
N ARG A 84 -3.23 -5.47 14.10
CA ARG A 84 -1.79 -5.45 14.40
C ARG A 84 -1.26 -6.87 14.59
N GLY A 85 -0.03 -7.11 14.15
CA GLY A 85 0.62 -8.41 14.15
C GLY A 85 0.21 -9.34 13.00
N ALA A 86 -0.81 -9.00 12.21
CA ALA A 86 -1.22 -9.82 11.07
C ALA A 86 -0.16 -9.78 9.95
N HIS A 87 0.00 -10.90 9.25
CA HIS A 87 0.81 -10.97 8.04
C HIS A 87 -0.02 -10.63 6.81
N VAL A 88 0.52 -9.75 5.97
CA VAL A 88 -0.15 -9.26 4.77
C VAL A 88 0.79 -9.23 3.58
N ASN A 89 0.20 -9.29 2.39
CA ASN A 89 0.91 -9.16 1.12
C ASN A 89 0.43 -7.90 0.39
N VAL A 90 1.34 -7.07 -0.10
CA VAL A 90 1.02 -5.94 -0.98
C VAL A 90 1.34 -6.31 -2.41
N VAL A 91 0.37 -6.15 -3.31
CA VAL A 91 0.49 -6.47 -4.74
C VAL A 91 0.14 -5.24 -5.57
N ILE A 92 1.02 -4.87 -6.50
CA ILE A 92 0.86 -3.71 -7.39
C ILE A 92 1.39 -4.09 -8.77
N GLY A 93 0.51 -4.48 -9.69
CA GLY A 93 0.95 -5.07 -10.97
C GLY A 93 1.83 -6.29 -10.74
N ALA A 94 3.07 -6.26 -11.24
CA ALA A 94 4.06 -7.32 -11.04
C ALA A 94 4.89 -7.18 -9.75
N PHE A 95 4.69 -6.13 -8.96
CA PHE A 95 5.37 -5.96 -7.68
C PHE A 95 4.65 -6.74 -6.58
N HIS A 96 5.42 -7.48 -5.79
CA HIS A 96 4.94 -8.24 -4.63
C HIS A 96 5.83 -7.97 -3.42
N ALA A 97 5.21 -7.56 -2.32
CA ALA A 97 5.84 -7.54 -1.00
C ALA A 97 5.05 -8.46 -0.08
N ASN A 98 5.60 -9.65 0.18
CA ASN A 98 4.90 -10.72 0.89
C ASN A 98 5.33 -10.79 2.35
N GLY A 99 4.42 -11.23 3.22
CA GLY A 99 4.69 -11.50 4.63
C GLY A 99 5.03 -10.27 5.46
N LEU A 100 4.58 -9.08 5.05
CA LEU A 100 4.74 -7.86 5.84
C LEU A 100 3.91 -7.96 7.11
N VAL A 101 4.49 -7.61 8.26
CA VAL A 101 3.77 -7.55 9.54
C VAL A 101 3.12 -6.17 9.68
N VAL A 102 1.87 -6.15 10.10
CA VAL A 102 1.15 -4.91 10.42
C VAL A 102 1.56 -4.40 11.81
N ASP A 103 2.13 -3.21 11.87
CA ASP A 103 2.51 -2.48 13.11
C ASP A 103 1.39 -1.57 13.62
#